data_AF-A0A8K0DXR8-F1
#
_entry.id   AF-A0A8K0DXR8-F1
#
_cell.length_a   1.000
_cell.length_b   1.000
_cell.length_c   1.000
_cell.angle_alpha   90.00
_cell.angle_beta   90.00
_cell.angle_gamma   90.00
#
_symmetry.space_group_name_H-M   'P 1'
#
loop_
_entity.id
_entity.type
_entity.pdbx_description
1 polymer ?
#
loop_
_entity_poly.entity_id
_entity_poly.type
_entity_poly.pdbx_seq_one_letter_code
_entity_poly.pdbx_strand_id
1 'polypeptide(L)'
;MGDSSSSQSFLRRHWEGYKEFWGERFSFCENYFRFLNRDKPLPSWSSSDVDEFVASDPVHGPVLKTAREAASFGLAGSAIGALSTAGVTLKYSRSLHGAGMSLVAGGAFGWAFGQEVANHWLQLYRLDTLAAQTKFMEWWESKCEGRP
;
A
#
# COMPACT_ATOMS: atom_id res chain seq x y z
N MET A 1 -1.04 -8.47 -46.98
CA MET A 1 -2.05 -7.81 -46.12
C MET A 1 -2.75 -8.89 -45.31
N GLY A 2 -2.29 -9.18 -44.09
CA GLY A 2 -2.82 -10.28 -43.25
C GLY A 2 -2.38 -10.26 -41.78
N ASP A 3 -1.29 -9.55 -41.45
CA ASP A 3 -0.65 -9.67 -40.11
C ASP A 3 -1.17 -8.67 -39.05
N SER A 4 -1.91 -7.65 -39.46
CA SER A 4 -2.36 -6.57 -38.57
C SER A 4 -3.57 -6.97 -37.71
N SER A 5 -4.51 -7.73 -38.29
CA SER A 5 -5.76 -8.13 -37.64
C SER A 5 -5.55 -9.25 -36.61
N SER A 6 -4.66 -10.20 -36.89
CA SER A 6 -4.30 -11.28 -35.96
C SER A 6 -3.57 -10.72 -34.73
N SER A 7 -2.62 -9.79 -34.95
CA SER A 7 -1.86 -9.14 -33.88
C SER A 7 -2.75 -8.31 -32.93
N GLN A 8 -3.73 -7.57 -33.45
CA GLN A 8 -4.70 -6.85 -32.61
C GLN A 8 -5.56 -7.79 -31.77
N SER A 9 -6.00 -8.92 -32.34
CA SER A 9 -6.81 -9.91 -31.60
C SER A 9 -6.01 -10.60 -30.49
N PHE A 10 -4.73 -10.88 -30.72
CA PHE A 10 -3.83 -11.48 -29.74
C PHE A 10 -3.50 -10.51 -28.60
N LEU A 11 -3.12 -9.27 -28.91
CA LEU A 11 -2.85 -8.24 -27.90
C LEU A 11 -4.07 -7.95 -27.02
N ARG A 12 -5.26 -7.89 -27.62
CA ARG A 12 -6.51 -7.68 -26.89
C ARG A 12 -6.83 -8.85 -25.96
N ARG A 13 -6.68 -10.09 -26.43
CA ARG A 13 -6.88 -11.28 -25.60
C ARG A 13 -5.87 -11.38 -24.45
N HIS A 14 -4.61 -11.04 -24.71
CA HIS A 14 -3.57 -10.98 -23.67
C HIS A 14 -3.82 -9.84 -22.67
N TRP A 15 -4.31 -8.70 -23.14
CA TRP A 15 -4.68 -7.57 -22.29
C TRP A 15 -5.91 -7.89 -21.42
N GLU A 16 -6.93 -8.53 -21.99
CA GLU A 16 -8.10 -9.01 -21.25
C GLU A 16 -7.69 -10.04 -20.19
N GLY A 17 -6.84 -11.02 -20.54
CA GLY A 17 -6.29 -11.99 -19.57
C GLY A 17 -5.39 -11.35 -18.51
N TYR A 18 -4.61 -10.33 -18.86
CA TYR A 18 -3.83 -9.54 -17.90
C TYR A 18 -4.76 -8.77 -16.95
N LYS A 19 -5.82 -8.16 -17.49
CA LYS A 19 -6.81 -7.43 -16.69
C LYS A 19 -7.56 -8.36 -15.74
N GLU A 20 -7.96 -9.55 -16.18
CA GLU A 20 -8.58 -10.57 -15.31
C GLU A 20 -7.60 -11.06 -14.24
N PHE A 21 -6.37 -11.38 -14.62
CA PHE A 21 -5.32 -11.83 -13.69
C PHE A 21 -5.04 -10.82 -12.58
N TRP A 22 -5.01 -9.53 -12.92
CA TRP A 22 -4.84 -8.46 -11.93
C TRP A 22 -6.15 -8.11 -11.22
N GLY A 23 -7.30 -8.22 -11.88
CA GLY A 23 -8.62 -8.03 -11.26
C GLY A 23 -8.88 -9.04 -10.14
N GLU A 24 -8.58 -10.32 -10.38
CA GLU A 24 -8.71 -11.38 -9.37
C GLU A 24 -7.76 -11.13 -8.18
N ARG A 25 -6.50 -10.76 -8.46
CA ARG A 25 -5.49 -10.44 -7.43
C ARG A 25 -5.78 -9.16 -6.65
N PHE A 26 -6.46 -8.19 -7.26
CA PHE A 26 -6.88 -6.94 -6.62
C PHE A 26 -8.36 -6.95 -6.22
N SER A 27 -9.01 -8.11 -6.15
CA SER A 27 -10.40 -8.23 -5.69
C SER A 27 -10.58 -7.70 -4.26
N PHE A 28 -9.54 -7.78 -3.41
CA PHE A 28 -9.54 -7.15 -2.09
C PHE A 28 -9.73 -5.62 -2.17
N CYS A 29 -9.31 -4.98 -3.26
CA CYS A 29 -9.50 -3.55 -3.48
C CYS A 29 -10.98 -3.21 -3.67
N GLU A 30 -11.85 -4.13 -4.11
CA GLU A 30 -13.29 -3.85 -4.24
C GLU A 30 -13.93 -3.47 -2.90
N ASN A 31 -13.51 -4.11 -1.80
CA ASN A 31 -13.91 -3.73 -0.45
C ASN A 31 -13.44 -2.31 -0.08
N TYR A 32 -12.25 -1.92 -0.54
CA TYR A 32 -11.72 -0.56 -0.36
C TYR A 32 -12.36 0.47 -1.28
N PHE A 33 -12.76 0.06 -2.50
CA PHE A 33 -13.40 0.91 -3.48
C PHE A 33 -14.71 1.50 -2.96
N ARG A 34 -15.42 0.78 -2.07
CA ARG A 34 -16.59 1.31 -1.38
C ARG A 34 -16.28 2.58 -0.57
N PHE A 35 -15.10 2.64 0.05
CA PHE A 35 -14.66 3.81 0.81
C PHE A 35 -14.08 4.92 -0.08
N LEU A 36 -13.48 4.55 -1.22
CA LEU A 36 -12.83 5.48 -2.16
C LEU A 36 -13.81 6.15 -3.15
N ASN A 37 -14.87 5.46 -3.59
CA ASN A 37 -15.85 5.96 -4.55
C ASN A 37 -17.09 6.62 -3.91
N ARG A 38 -16.98 7.13 -2.68
CA ARG A 38 -18.09 7.91 -2.08
C ARG A 38 -18.18 9.29 -2.74
N ASP A 39 -19.42 9.71 -3.04
CA ASP A 39 -19.73 11.07 -3.51
C ASP A 39 -19.28 12.16 -2.50
N LYS A 40 -19.17 11.80 -1.23
CA LYS A 40 -18.55 12.61 -0.17
C LYS A 40 -17.34 11.88 0.38
N PRO A 41 -16.11 12.36 0.11
CA PRO A 41 -14.91 11.73 0.66
C PRO A 41 -14.97 11.76 2.20
N LEU A 42 -14.61 10.65 2.83
CA LEU A 42 -14.44 10.61 4.28
C LEU A 42 -13.34 11.59 4.67
N PRO A 43 -13.48 12.35 5.78
CA PRO A 43 -12.43 13.21 6.26
C PRO A 43 -11.18 12.37 6.59
N SER A 44 -10.01 12.98 6.40
CA SER A 44 -8.74 12.35 6.79
C SER A 44 -8.76 12.06 8.29
N TRP A 45 -8.54 10.81 8.65
CA TRP A 45 -8.38 10.37 10.04
C TRP A 45 -7.01 10.76 10.56
N SER A 46 -6.94 11.05 11.86
CA SER A 46 -5.73 11.45 12.56
C SER A 46 -5.21 10.33 13.47
N SER A 47 -4.01 10.51 14.02
CA SER A 47 -3.43 9.54 14.96
C SER A 47 -4.31 9.33 16.20
N SER A 48 -5.02 10.37 16.66
CA SER A 48 -5.92 10.25 17.81
C SER A 48 -7.16 9.41 17.51
N ASP A 49 -7.66 9.42 16.26
CA ASP A 49 -8.81 8.58 15.88
C ASP A 49 -8.45 7.10 15.88
N VAL A 50 -7.18 6.77 15.58
CA VAL A 50 -6.65 5.41 15.70
C VAL A 50 -6.59 4.97 17.15
N ASP A 51 -6.11 5.84 18.05
CA ASP A 51 -6.03 5.52 19.48
C ASP A 51 -7.42 5.37 20.11
N GLU A 52 -8.40 6.15 19.64
CA GLU A 52 -9.80 6.01 20.03
C GLU A 52 -10.40 4.69 19.53
N PHE A 53 -10.11 4.29 18.30
CA PHE A 53 -10.52 2.97 17.79
C PHE A 53 -9.88 1.84 18.61
N VAL A 54 -8.59 1.94 18.91
CA VAL A 54 -7.87 0.94 19.72
C VAL A 54 -8.44 0.86 21.14
N ALA A 55 -8.89 1.98 21.70
CA ALA A 55 -9.59 2.00 22.98
C ALA A 55 -11.00 1.38 22.89
N SER A 56 -11.68 1.53 21.75
CA SER A 56 -13.02 0.99 21.52
C SER A 56 -13.05 -0.50 21.19
N ASP A 57 -12.03 -1.00 20.46
CA ASP A 57 -11.98 -2.37 19.95
C ASP A 57 -10.68 -3.08 20.40
N PRO A 58 -10.76 -3.95 21.43
CA PRO A 58 -9.60 -4.67 21.95
C PRO A 58 -9.14 -5.81 21.04
N VAL A 59 -9.94 -6.23 20.05
CA VAL A 59 -9.64 -7.37 19.17
C VAL A 59 -8.87 -6.90 17.94
N HIS A 60 -9.35 -5.84 17.27
CA HIS A 60 -8.73 -5.32 16.05
C HIS A 60 -7.74 -4.17 16.32
N GLY A 61 -7.82 -3.51 17.47
CA GLY A 61 -6.92 -2.42 17.86
C GLY A 61 -5.43 -2.78 17.90
N PRO A 62 -5.01 -3.86 18.60
CA PRO A 62 -3.61 -4.27 18.65
C PRO A 62 -3.04 -4.57 17.26
N VAL A 63 -3.84 -5.22 16.40
CA VAL A 63 -3.45 -5.54 15.02
C VAL A 63 -3.23 -4.27 14.19
N LEU A 64 -4.09 -3.27 14.36
CA LEU A 64 -3.97 -1.99 13.68
C LEU A 64 -2.71 -1.22 14.11
N LYS A 65 -2.35 -1.27 15.41
CA LYS A 65 -1.08 -0.70 15.91
C LYS A 65 0.13 -1.39 15.28
N THR A 66 0.14 -2.72 15.27
CA THR A 66 1.20 -3.50 14.64
C THR A 66 1.32 -3.22 13.14
N ALA A 67 0.20 -3.07 12.42
CA ALA A 67 0.20 -2.69 11.01
C ALA A 67 0.81 -1.29 10.79
N ARG A 68 0.58 -0.34 11.71
CA ARG A 68 1.15 1.01 11.64
C ARG A 68 2.65 1.03 11.93
N GLU A 69 3.10 0.22 12.88
CA GLU A 69 4.52 0.00 13.13
C GLU A 69 5.19 -0.60 11.89
N ALA A 70 4.59 -1.63 11.28
CA ALA A 70 5.07 -2.22 10.04
C ALA A 70 5.17 -1.21 8.87
N ALA A 71 4.17 -0.35 8.72
CA ALA A 71 4.22 0.74 7.74
C ALA A 71 5.37 1.73 8.04
N SER A 72 5.65 2.00 9.31
CA SER A 72 6.78 2.86 9.72
C SER A 72 8.13 2.25 9.36
N PHE A 73 8.29 0.92 9.51
CA PHE A 73 9.49 0.19 9.04
C PHE A 73 9.64 0.25 7.51
N GLY A 74 8.54 0.10 6.75
CA GLY A 74 8.54 0.26 5.30
C GLY A 74 8.94 1.66 4.86
N LEU A 75 8.41 2.70 5.51
CA LEU A 75 8.76 4.10 5.27
C LEU A 75 10.22 4.39 5.60
N ALA A 76 10.72 3.91 6.75
CA ALA A 76 12.11 4.06 7.14
C ALA A 76 13.04 3.34 6.16
N GLY A 77 12.70 2.11 5.78
CA GLY A 77 13.43 1.34 4.78
C GLY A 77 13.50 2.06 3.43
N SER A 78 12.37 2.60 2.97
CA SER A 78 12.30 3.40 1.74
C SER A 78 13.18 4.65 1.82
N ALA A 79 13.10 5.42 2.90
CA ALA A 79 13.92 6.61 3.08
C ALA A 79 15.42 6.27 3.09
N ILE A 80 15.82 5.24 3.84
CA ILE A 80 17.22 4.80 3.91
C ILE A 80 17.69 4.29 2.54
N GLY A 81 16.89 3.48 1.86
CA GLY A 81 17.21 2.94 0.54
C GLY A 81 17.31 4.04 -0.53
N ALA A 82 16.36 4.96 -0.55
CA ALA A 82 16.34 6.10 -1.46
C ALA A 82 17.57 7.01 -1.25
N LEU A 83 17.84 7.41 0.00
CA LEU A 83 18.93 8.32 0.33
C LEU A 83 20.31 7.68 0.11
N SER A 84 20.47 6.40 0.50
CA SER A 84 21.74 5.69 0.29
C SER A 84 22.05 5.51 -1.19
N THR A 85 21.08 5.06 -1.99
CA THR A 85 21.27 4.81 -3.42
C THR A 85 21.43 6.11 -4.21
N ALA A 86 20.63 7.14 -3.90
CA ALA A 86 20.77 8.47 -4.47
C ALA A 86 22.13 9.10 -4.11
N GLY A 87 22.57 8.98 -2.86
CA GLY A 87 23.85 9.50 -2.39
C GLY A 87 25.05 8.86 -3.09
N VAL A 88 25.05 7.52 -3.25
CA VAL A 88 26.10 6.79 -3.97
C VAL A 88 26.14 7.21 -5.44
N THR A 89 24.98 7.26 -6.09
CA THR A 89 24.92 7.68 -7.51
C THR A 89 25.31 9.14 -7.71
N LEU A 90 24.95 10.06 -6.82
CA LEU A 90 25.43 11.45 -6.88
C LEU A 90 26.95 11.54 -6.73
N LYS A 91 27.51 10.78 -5.78
CA LYS A 91 28.95 10.77 -5.50
C LYS A 91 29.78 10.26 -6.68
N TYR A 92 29.32 9.19 -7.34
CA TYR A 92 30.08 8.54 -8.42
C TYR A 92 29.65 8.94 -9.84
N SER A 93 28.35 9.08 -10.10
CA SER A 93 27.82 9.40 -11.43
C SER A 93 27.85 10.90 -11.73
N ARG A 94 27.85 11.77 -10.70
CA ARG A 94 27.72 13.24 -10.83
C ARG A 94 26.56 13.68 -11.76
N SER A 95 25.56 12.82 -11.95
CA SER A 95 24.42 13.02 -12.84
C SER A 95 23.13 13.10 -12.03
N LEU A 96 22.41 14.21 -12.22
CA LEU A 96 21.16 14.50 -11.51
C LEU A 96 20.02 13.56 -11.97
N HIS A 97 20.02 13.16 -13.25
CA HIS A 97 19.06 12.19 -13.80
C HIS A 97 19.28 10.78 -13.23
N GLY A 98 20.56 10.36 -13.10
CA GLY A 98 20.92 9.09 -12.49
C GLY A 98 20.57 9.02 -11.00
N ALA A 99 20.73 10.14 -10.30
CA ALA A 99 20.35 10.30 -8.89
C ALA A 99 18.84 10.28 -8.66
N GLY A 100 18.06 10.89 -9.55
CA GLY A 100 16.60 10.83 -9.48
C GLY A 100 16.08 9.41 -9.65
N MET A 101 16.57 8.69 -10.67
CA MET A 101 16.17 7.30 -10.93
C MET A 101 16.58 6.35 -9.80
N SER A 102 17.78 6.54 -9.25
CA SER A 102 18.28 5.72 -8.15
C SER A 102 17.59 6.01 -6.82
N LEU A 103 17.10 7.23 -6.60
CA LEU A 103 16.26 7.57 -5.46
C LEU A 103 14.96 6.77 -5.50
N VAL A 104 14.29 6.77 -6.65
CA VAL A 104 13.04 6.01 -6.84
C VAL A 104 13.29 4.51 -6.68
N ALA A 105 14.33 3.98 -7.34
CA ALA A 105 14.68 2.57 -7.24
C ALA A 105 15.05 2.19 -5.80
N GLY A 106 15.90 2.97 -5.15
CA GLY A 106 16.31 2.75 -3.76
C GLY A 106 15.15 2.83 -2.79
N GLY A 107 14.19 3.73 -3.02
CA GLY A 107 12.96 3.82 -2.24
C GLY A 107 12.08 2.59 -2.40
N ALA A 108 11.90 2.10 -3.63
CA ALA A 108 11.13 0.89 -3.89
C ALA A 108 11.75 -0.36 -3.26
N PHE A 109 13.07 -0.56 -3.41
CA PHE A 109 13.78 -1.68 -2.80
C PHE A 109 13.81 -1.56 -1.28
N GLY A 110 14.03 -0.36 -0.75
CA GLY A 110 14.01 -0.08 0.68
C GLY A 110 12.64 -0.33 1.31
N TRP A 111 11.56 0.02 0.61
CA TRP A 111 10.18 -0.28 1.04
C TRP A 111 9.95 -1.79 1.13
N ALA A 112 10.31 -2.54 0.08
CA ALA A 112 10.16 -3.98 0.04
C ALA A 112 10.95 -4.67 1.16
N PHE A 113 12.20 -4.25 1.36
CA PHE A 113 13.04 -4.79 2.44
C PHE A 113 12.51 -4.40 3.84
N GLY A 114 12.03 -3.17 4.02
CA GLY A 114 11.43 -2.72 5.27
C GLY A 114 10.15 -3.49 5.61
N GLN A 115 9.34 -3.83 4.61
CA GLN A 115 8.17 -4.70 4.76
C GLN A 115 8.59 -6.12 5.18
N GLU A 116 9.66 -6.69 4.61
CA GLU A 116 10.14 -8.02 5.00
C GLU A 116 10.67 -8.03 6.44
N VAL A 117 11.45 -7.01 6.82
CA VAL A 117 11.93 -6.83 8.20
C VAL A 117 10.76 -6.69 9.16
N ALA A 118 9.75 -5.89 8.81
CA ALA A 118 8.53 -5.78 9.60
C ALA A 118 7.79 -7.11 9.73
N ASN A 119 7.64 -7.85 8.62
CA ASN A 119 6.96 -9.13 8.60
C ASN A 119 7.66 -10.16 9.51
N HIS A 120 9.00 -10.16 9.51
CA HIS A 120 9.78 -11.03 10.37
C HIS A 120 9.76 -10.60 11.85
N TRP A 121 9.87 -9.29 12.12
CA TRP A 121 9.96 -8.74 13.48
C TRP A 121 8.62 -8.76 14.22
N LEU A 122 7.55 -8.37 13.53
CA LEU A 122 6.20 -8.22 14.10
C LEU A 122 5.30 -9.42 13.79
N GLN A 123 5.83 -10.45 13.11
CA GLN A 123 5.11 -11.68 12.76
C GLN A 123 3.76 -11.41 12.06
N LEU A 124 3.74 -10.47 11.12
CA LEU A 124 2.50 -10.04 10.44
C LEU A 124 1.77 -11.21 9.77
N TYR A 125 2.48 -12.27 9.39
CA TYR A 125 1.89 -13.51 8.88
C TYR A 125 0.85 -14.17 9.82
N ARG A 126 0.87 -13.86 11.13
CA ARG A 126 -0.11 -14.36 12.10
C ARG A 126 -1.32 -13.44 12.28
N LEU A 127 -1.28 -12.24 11.70
CA LEU A 127 -2.24 -11.18 11.95
C LEU A 127 -3.02 -10.85 10.68
N ASP A 128 -4.35 -10.78 10.78
CA ASP A 128 -5.18 -10.30 9.69
C ASP A 128 -5.24 -8.76 9.69
N THR A 129 -4.20 -8.15 9.13
CA THR A 129 -4.10 -6.69 9.05
C THR A 129 -5.15 -6.08 8.13
N LEU A 130 -5.64 -6.83 7.15
CA LEU A 130 -6.67 -6.37 6.22
C LEU A 130 -8.03 -6.31 6.91
N ALA A 131 -8.41 -7.35 7.67
CA ALA A 131 -9.65 -7.32 8.45
C ALA A 131 -9.63 -6.23 9.53
N ALA A 132 -8.49 -6.00 10.19
CA ALA A 132 -8.39 -4.91 11.16
C ALA A 132 -8.53 -3.52 10.51
N GLN A 133 -7.97 -3.33 9.31
CA GLN A 133 -8.10 -2.06 8.59
C GLN A 133 -9.51 -1.83 8.04
N THR A 134 -10.19 -2.86 7.54
CA THR A 134 -11.59 -2.72 7.10
C THR A 134 -12.52 -2.41 8.27
N LYS A 135 -12.31 -3.04 9.43
CA LYS A 135 -13.06 -2.75 10.66
C LYS A 135 -12.84 -1.32 11.16
N PHE A 136 -11.61 -0.82 11.09
CA PHE A 136 -11.32 0.57 11.37
C PHE A 136 -12.07 1.53 10.43
N MET A 137 -12.11 1.23 9.13
CA MET A 137 -12.82 2.06 8.14
C MET A 137 -14.34 2.03 8.33
N GLU A 138 -14.92 0.88 8.68
CA GLU A 138 -16.34 0.74 9.05
C GLU A 138 -16.69 1.57 10.30
N TRP A 139 -15.84 1.52 11.33
CA TRP A 139 -15.99 2.34 12.52
C TRP A 139 -15.86 3.83 12.21
N TRP A 140 -14.88 4.22 11.39
CA TRP A 140 -14.67 5.61 10.98
C TRP A 140 -15.86 6.17 10.18
N GLU A 141 -16.43 5.35 9.29
CA GLU A 141 -17.66 5.66 8.56
C GLU A 141 -18.84 5.89 9.53
N SER A 142 -19.00 5.01 10.52
CA SER A 142 -20.08 5.11 11.52
C SER A 142 -19.94 6.36 12.39
N LYS A 143 -18.70 6.68 12.81
CA LYS A 143 -18.36 7.89 13.58
C LYS A 143 -18.62 9.17 12.78
N CYS A 144 -18.22 9.21 11.50
CA CYS A 144 -18.44 10.37 10.64
C CYS A 144 -19.92 10.58 10.29
N GLU A 145 -20.71 9.51 10.21
CA GLU A 145 -22.16 9.57 9.96
C GLU A 145 -22.99 9.82 11.23
N GLY A 146 -22.36 9.85 12.40
CA GLY A 146 -23.04 10.08 13.68
C GLY A 146 -24.01 8.96 14.06
N ARG A 147 -23.81 7.74 13.55
CA ARG A 147 -24.57 6.57 14.00
C ARG A 147 -23.92 6.01 15.27
N PRO A 148 -24.69 5.78 16.34
CA PRO A 148 -24.18 5.22 17.59
C PRO A 148 -23.68 3.78 17.42
#